data_AF-A0AAW0SJU6-F1
#
_entry.id   AF-A0AAW0SJU6-F1
#
_cell.length_a   1.000
_cell.length_b   1.000
_cell.length_c   1.000
_cell.angle_alpha   90.00
_cell.angle_beta   90.00
_cell.angle_gamma   90.00
#
_symmetry.space_group_name_H-M   'P 1'
#
loop_
_entity.id
_entity.type
_entity.pdbx_description
1 polymer ?
#
loop_
_entity_poly.entity_id
_entity_poly.type
_entity_poly.pdbx_seq_one_letter_code
_entity_poly.pdbx_strand_id
1 'polypeptide(L)'
;MINCSSKFNFETCYFQAFAWFSDLLVEHAEIFWSLFAVDMDQVLAEQPPDTWDSFPLFQILNDYLRTDDNLKNGRFHQHLRETFAPMVVRYVDLMESSIAQSIHKGFEKERWENKGNECATSEDLFWKLDALQSFIRDLHWPDHDFAKHLEQRLKLMACDMIESCITRTDQAFQQWLKKGIGFVSTDYVLPSEMCAMVNVILDAKN
;
A
#
# COMPACT_ATOMS: atom_id res chain seq x y z
N MET A 1 -54.33 4.25 -14.06
CA MET A 1 -55.33 4.25 -12.98
C MET A 1 -55.43 2.81 -12.48
N ILE A 2 -54.70 2.46 -11.41
CA ILE A 2 -54.61 1.07 -10.91
C ILE A 2 -55.87 0.78 -10.09
N ASN A 3 -56.67 -0.18 -10.55
CA ASN A 3 -57.94 -0.55 -9.94
C ASN A 3 -57.68 -1.47 -8.74
N CYS A 4 -57.68 -0.93 -7.52
CA CYS A 4 -57.47 -1.67 -6.28
C CYS A 4 -58.81 -2.18 -5.71
N SER A 5 -59.13 -3.45 -5.96
CA SER A 5 -60.20 -4.15 -5.24
C SER A 5 -59.81 -4.42 -3.78
N SER A 6 -60.77 -4.19 -2.89
CA SER A 6 -60.61 -3.58 -1.57
C SER A 6 -60.17 -4.47 -0.40
N LYS A 7 -59.52 -5.63 -0.62
CA LYS A 7 -59.04 -6.47 0.50
C LYS A 7 -57.71 -7.20 0.31
N PHE A 8 -56.94 -6.96 -0.77
CA PHE A 8 -55.72 -7.74 -1.06
C PHE A 8 -54.43 -6.96 -1.39
N ASN A 9 -54.35 -5.62 -1.33
CA ASN A 9 -53.20 -4.96 -1.98
C ASN A 9 -52.67 -3.68 -1.32
N PHE A 10 -52.79 -3.48 0.01
CA PHE A 10 -52.09 -2.34 0.62
C PHE A 10 -50.59 -2.63 0.79
N GLU A 11 -50.26 -3.78 1.37
CA GLU A 11 -48.89 -4.23 1.59
C GLU A 11 -48.15 -4.47 0.27
N THR A 12 -48.80 -5.09 -0.71
CA THR A 12 -48.26 -5.34 -2.06
C THR A 12 -48.06 -4.04 -2.86
N CYS A 13 -48.98 -3.08 -2.77
CA CYS A 13 -48.84 -1.78 -3.44
C CYS A 13 -47.74 -0.93 -2.80
N TYR A 14 -47.60 -0.98 -1.48
CA TYR A 14 -46.49 -0.35 -0.76
C TYR A 14 -45.14 -0.96 -1.17
N PHE A 15 -45.04 -2.29 -1.21
CA PHE A 15 -43.83 -3.00 -1.63
C PHE A 15 -43.44 -2.67 -3.07
N GLN A 16 -44.43 -2.62 -3.97
CA GLN A 16 -44.22 -2.33 -5.39
C GLN A 16 -43.86 -0.85 -5.64
N ALA A 17 -44.42 0.08 -4.86
CA ALA A 17 -44.04 1.49 -4.92
C ALA A 17 -42.62 1.73 -4.37
N PHE A 18 -42.24 1.02 -3.30
CA PHE A 18 -40.90 1.12 -2.72
C PHE A 18 -39.83 0.51 -3.64
N ALA A 19 -40.12 -0.63 -4.28
CA ALA A 19 -39.26 -1.23 -5.30
C ALA A 19 -39.06 -0.28 -6.50
N TRP A 20 -40.13 0.31 -7.03
CA TRP A 20 -40.03 1.25 -8.15
C TRP A 20 -39.25 2.53 -7.80
N PHE A 21 -39.45 3.08 -6.60
CA PHE A 21 -38.68 4.24 -6.14
C PHE A 21 -37.20 3.89 -5.92
N SER A 22 -36.91 2.70 -5.41
CA SER A 22 -35.54 2.17 -5.28
C SER A 22 -34.88 2.01 -6.65
N ASP A 23 -35.56 1.41 -7.63
CA ASP A 23 -35.05 1.22 -9.00
C ASP A 23 -34.74 2.57 -9.68
N LEU A 24 -35.60 3.57 -9.48
CA LEU A 24 -35.40 4.93 -10.00
C LEU A 24 -34.18 5.62 -9.37
N LEU A 25 -33.95 5.43 -8.07
CA LEU A 25 -32.78 5.99 -7.39
C LEU A 25 -31.49 5.31 -7.84
N VAL A 26 -31.52 4.01 -8.14
CA VAL A 26 -30.38 3.28 -8.71
C VAL A 26 -30.05 3.81 -10.10
N GLU A 27 -31.05 3.97 -10.99
CA GLU A 27 -30.83 4.51 -12.34
C GLU A 27 -30.26 5.94 -12.31
N HIS A 28 -30.78 6.80 -11.42
CA HIS A 28 -30.24 8.15 -11.25
C HIS A 28 -28.80 8.14 -10.72
N ALA A 29 -28.49 7.24 -9.78
CA ALA A 29 -27.12 7.07 -9.29
C ALA A 29 -26.17 6.61 -10.39
N GLU A 30 -26.59 5.66 -11.24
CA GLU A 30 -25.78 5.21 -12.38
C GLU A 30 -25.44 6.35 -13.35
N ILE A 31 -26.42 7.20 -13.70
CA ILE A 31 -26.18 8.36 -14.57
C ILE A 31 -25.19 9.32 -13.91
N PHE A 32 -25.39 9.67 -12.64
CA PHE A 32 -24.49 10.56 -11.91
C PHE A 32 -23.05 10.03 -11.90
N TRP A 33 -22.86 8.75 -11.55
CA TRP A 33 -21.53 8.14 -11.52
C TRP A 33 -20.90 8.02 -12.90
N SER A 34 -21.70 7.81 -13.95
CA SER A 34 -21.20 7.79 -15.33
C SER A 34 -20.63 9.15 -15.77
N LEU A 35 -21.29 10.25 -15.40
CA LEU A 35 -20.81 11.60 -15.69
C LEU A 35 -19.58 11.92 -14.85
N PHE A 36 -19.61 11.59 -13.56
CA PHE A 36 -18.48 11.75 -12.66
C PHE A 36 -17.23 10.98 -13.13
N ALA A 37 -17.40 9.78 -13.70
CA ALA A 37 -16.30 9.00 -14.25
C ALA A 37 -15.56 9.73 -15.37
N VAL A 38 -16.31 10.37 -16.28
CA VAL A 38 -15.73 11.13 -17.40
C VAL A 38 -14.91 12.30 -16.87
N ASP A 39 -15.46 13.07 -15.93
CA ASP A 39 -14.75 14.20 -15.33
C ASP A 39 -13.51 13.74 -14.53
N MET A 40 -13.63 12.64 -13.78
CA MET A 40 -12.52 12.05 -13.04
C MET A 40 -11.39 11.63 -13.98
N ASP A 41 -11.71 10.91 -15.07
CA ASP A 41 -10.71 10.45 -16.05
C ASP A 41 -9.99 11.63 -16.71
N GLN A 42 -10.71 12.71 -17.03
CA GLN A 42 -10.10 13.92 -17.57
C GLN A 42 -9.10 14.52 -16.58
N VAL A 43 -9.50 14.68 -15.31
CA VAL A 43 -8.63 15.25 -14.27
C VAL A 43 -7.41 14.36 -14.02
N LEU A 44 -7.58 13.04 -14.02
CA LEU A 44 -6.48 12.08 -13.86
C LEU A 44 -5.53 12.07 -15.06
N ALA A 45 -6.03 12.27 -16.27
CA ALA A 45 -5.21 12.35 -17.48
C ALA A 45 -4.34 13.62 -17.54
N GLU A 46 -4.77 14.70 -16.87
CA GLU A 46 -4.02 15.96 -16.77
C GLU A 46 -2.92 15.92 -15.68
N GLN A 47 -2.90 14.90 -14.82
CA GLN A 47 -1.90 14.78 -13.76
C GLN A 47 -0.50 14.51 -14.34
N PRO A 48 0.56 15.10 -13.76
CA PRO A 48 1.93 14.76 -14.12
C PRO A 48 2.22 13.26 -13.87
N PRO A 49 3.11 12.64 -14.66
CA PRO A 49 3.48 11.24 -14.46
C PRO A 49 4.11 11.03 -13.08
N ASP A 50 3.89 9.83 -12.52
CA ASP A 50 4.39 9.41 -11.20
C ASP A 50 3.92 10.33 -10.03
N THR A 51 2.73 10.93 -10.17
CA THR A 51 2.03 11.69 -9.11
C THR A 51 0.94 10.83 -8.47
N TRP A 52 0.85 10.87 -7.13
CA TRP A 52 0.01 9.96 -6.34
C TRP A 52 -1.03 10.67 -5.45
N ASP A 53 -1.23 11.97 -5.64
CA ASP A 53 -2.16 12.81 -4.86
C ASP A 53 -3.64 12.42 -5.04
N SER A 54 -3.93 11.58 -6.02
CA SER A 54 -5.27 11.05 -6.30
C SER A 54 -5.61 9.79 -5.50
N PHE A 55 -4.67 9.16 -4.77
CA PHE A 55 -5.01 7.98 -3.96
C PHE A 55 -6.03 8.22 -2.84
N PRO A 56 -6.03 9.36 -2.12
CA PRO A 56 -7.11 9.67 -1.18
C PRO A 56 -8.50 9.71 -1.84
N LEU A 57 -8.60 10.17 -3.10
CA LEU A 57 -9.84 10.13 -3.86
C LEU A 57 -10.32 8.69 -4.06
N PHE A 58 -9.41 7.80 -4.49
CA PHE A 58 -9.72 6.38 -4.61
C PHE A 58 -10.20 5.78 -3.29
N GLN A 59 -9.53 6.06 -2.17
CA GLN A 59 -9.94 5.54 -0.86
C GLN A 59 -11.36 5.97 -0.50
N ILE A 60 -11.65 7.27 -0.56
CA ILE A 60 -12.99 7.82 -0.23
C ILE A 60 -14.07 7.19 -1.11
N LEU A 61 -13.85 7.11 -2.42
CA LEU A 61 -14.81 6.53 -3.36
C LEU A 61 -14.98 5.04 -3.13
N ASN A 62 -13.89 4.30 -2.94
CA ASN A 62 -13.93 2.86 -2.68
C ASN A 62 -14.62 2.54 -1.34
N ASP A 63 -14.31 3.29 -0.27
CA ASP A 63 -14.99 3.23 1.03
C ASP A 63 -16.50 3.44 0.89
N TYR A 64 -16.91 4.46 0.15
CA TYR A 64 -18.33 4.72 -0.10
C TYR A 64 -18.98 3.57 -0.89
N LEU A 65 -18.41 3.20 -2.04
CA LEU A 65 -18.99 2.23 -2.96
C LEU A 65 -19.05 0.80 -2.40
N ARG A 66 -18.14 0.43 -1.49
CA ARG A 66 -18.16 -0.91 -0.88
C ARG A 66 -19.22 -1.06 0.22
N THR A 67 -19.72 0.05 0.76
CA THR A 67 -20.77 0.05 1.80
C THR A 67 -22.19 0.00 1.22
N ASP A 68 -22.36 0.34 -0.05
CA ASP A 68 -23.66 0.36 -0.73
C ASP A 68 -23.83 -0.91 -1.60
N ASP A 69 -24.83 -1.74 -1.29
CA ASP A 69 -25.08 -2.99 -1.99
C ASP A 69 -25.49 -2.82 -3.46
N ASN A 70 -26.03 -1.66 -3.86
CA ASN A 70 -26.43 -1.38 -5.23
C ASN A 70 -25.25 -0.90 -6.09
N LEU A 71 -24.23 -0.28 -5.47
CA LEU A 71 -23.08 0.29 -6.16
C LEU A 71 -21.82 -0.59 -6.05
N LYS A 72 -21.77 -1.49 -5.06
CA LYS A 72 -20.68 -2.44 -4.88
C LYS A 72 -20.56 -3.33 -6.10
N ASN A 73 -19.34 -3.42 -6.66
CA ASN A 73 -19.06 -4.14 -7.90
C ASN A 73 -19.90 -3.68 -9.11
N GLY A 74 -20.53 -2.50 -9.04
CA GLY A 74 -21.22 -1.88 -10.17
C GLY A 74 -20.24 -1.35 -11.22
N ARG A 75 -20.77 -0.81 -12.33
CA ARG A 75 -19.98 -0.33 -13.48
C ARG A 75 -18.94 0.71 -13.09
N PHE A 76 -19.33 1.72 -12.33
CA PHE A 76 -18.40 2.76 -11.87
C PHE A 76 -17.33 2.20 -10.92
N HIS A 77 -17.70 1.29 -10.04
CA HIS A 77 -16.76 0.65 -9.13
C HIS A 77 -15.75 -0.23 -9.91
N GLN A 78 -16.16 -0.88 -10.99
CA GLN A 78 -15.22 -1.53 -11.91
C GLN A 78 -14.28 -0.53 -12.60
N HIS A 79 -14.83 0.53 -13.18
CA HIS A 79 -14.04 1.59 -13.83
C HIS A 79 -13.00 2.19 -12.87
N LEU A 80 -13.41 2.54 -11.66
CA LEU A 80 -12.53 3.08 -10.62
C LEU A 80 -11.35 2.15 -10.33
N ARG A 81 -11.59 0.83 -10.24
CA ARG A 81 -10.51 -0.16 -10.03
C ARG A 81 -9.57 -0.25 -11.22
N GLU A 82 -10.11 -0.26 -12.44
CA GLU A 82 -9.33 -0.36 -13.67
C GLU A 82 -8.44 0.87 -13.88
N THR A 83 -8.95 2.08 -13.56
CA THR A 83 -8.18 3.33 -13.66
C THR A 83 -7.04 3.38 -12.64
N PHE A 84 -7.29 2.99 -11.38
CA PHE A 84 -6.30 3.11 -10.31
C PHE A 84 -5.34 1.90 -10.18
N ALA A 85 -5.70 0.73 -10.72
CA ALA A 85 -4.85 -0.47 -10.67
C ALA A 85 -3.42 -0.24 -11.22
N PRO A 86 -3.23 0.28 -12.45
CA PRO A 86 -1.89 0.52 -12.97
C PRO A 86 -1.12 1.59 -12.17
N MET A 87 -1.83 2.57 -11.59
CA MET A 87 -1.21 3.60 -10.74
C MET A 87 -0.64 2.99 -9.46
N VAL A 88 -1.41 2.14 -8.77
CA VAL A 88 -0.95 1.46 -7.55
C VAL A 88 0.22 0.53 -7.84
N VAL A 89 0.17 -0.24 -8.93
CA VAL A 89 1.28 -1.13 -9.34
C VAL A 89 2.54 -0.31 -9.62
N ARG A 90 2.41 0.78 -10.38
CA ARG A 90 3.53 1.68 -10.71
C ARG A 90 4.14 2.30 -9.45
N TYR A 91 3.33 2.73 -8.50
CA TYR A 91 3.80 3.25 -7.21
C TYR A 91 4.63 2.21 -6.45
N VAL A 92 4.12 0.97 -6.34
CA VAL A 92 4.84 -0.13 -5.68
C VAL A 92 6.16 -0.46 -6.39
N ASP A 93 6.19 -0.52 -7.73
CA ASP A 93 7.40 -0.76 -8.51
C ASP A 93 8.48 0.31 -8.28
N LEU A 94 8.06 1.58 -8.17
CA LEU A 94 8.97 2.70 -7.89
C LEU A 94 9.48 2.67 -6.46
N MET A 95 8.62 2.34 -5.49
CA MET A 95 9.02 2.15 -4.10
C MET A 95 10.00 1.00 -3.97
N GLU A 96 9.75 -0.12 -4.66
CA GLU A 96 10.66 -1.27 -4.75
C GLU A 96 12.06 -0.84 -5.18
N SER A 97 12.11 -0.13 -6.31
CA SER A 97 13.36 0.38 -6.88
C SER A 97 14.06 1.38 -5.96
N SER A 98 13.30 2.28 -5.33
CA SER A 98 13.80 3.32 -4.43
C SER A 98 14.42 2.72 -3.17
N ILE A 99 13.75 1.73 -2.57
CA ILE A 99 14.24 1.05 -1.37
C ILE A 99 15.49 0.22 -1.71
N ALA A 100 15.47 -0.55 -2.80
CA ALA A 100 16.63 -1.33 -3.23
C ALA A 100 17.88 -0.45 -3.46
N GLN A 101 17.70 0.72 -4.10
CA GLN A 101 18.77 1.69 -4.28
C GLN A 101 19.24 2.32 -2.96
N SER A 102 18.31 2.59 -2.03
CA SER A 102 18.62 3.16 -0.72
C SER A 102 19.49 2.20 0.09
N ILE A 103 19.18 0.90 0.09
CA ILE A 103 20.03 -0.14 0.70
C ILE A 103 21.42 -0.12 0.05
N HIS A 104 21.50 -0.17 -1.27
CA HIS A 104 22.79 -0.26 -1.95
C HIS A 104 23.71 0.94 -1.65
N LYS A 105 23.18 2.16 -1.76
CA LYS A 105 23.94 3.40 -1.54
C LYS A 105 24.16 3.72 -0.06
N GLY A 106 23.21 3.35 0.79
CA GLY A 106 23.25 3.58 2.24
C GLY A 106 24.38 2.80 2.87
N PHE A 107 24.43 1.47 2.65
CA PHE A 107 25.46 0.61 3.21
C PHE A 107 26.89 0.90 2.69
N GLU A 108 27.05 1.51 1.51
CA GLU A 108 28.36 1.96 1.03
C GLU A 108 28.87 3.22 1.76
N LYS A 109 27.96 4.07 2.22
CA LYS A 109 28.27 5.32 2.91
C LYS A 109 28.17 5.20 4.43
N GLU A 110 27.63 4.09 4.92
CA GLU A 110 27.43 3.82 6.33
C GLU A 110 28.78 3.75 7.04
N ARG A 111 28.97 4.67 7.99
CA ARG A 111 30.20 4.73 8.79
C ARG A 111 30.13 3.89 10.06
N TRP A 112 28.96 3.28 10.32
CA TRP A 112 28.69 2.48 11.52
C TRP A 112 28.99 3.25 12.82
N GLU A 113 28.80 4.57 12.79
CA GLU A 113 29.03 5.47 13.91
C GLU A 113 27.83 5.41 14.87
N ASN A 114 28.10 5.22 16.17
CA ASN A 114 27.08 5.14 17.22
C ASN A 114 26.37 6.51 17.42
N LYS A 115 25.25 6.74 16.74
CA LYS A 115 24.36 7.90 16.97
C LYS A 115 23.00 7.49 17.55
N GLY A 116 23.02 6.58 18.50
CA GLY A 116 21.85 5.81 18.90
C GLY A 116 21.99 4.39 18.36
N ASN A 117 21.33 3.42 18.98
CA ASN A 117 21.53 1.99 18.73
C ASN A 117 21.17 1.50 17.32
N GLU A 118 20.89 2.39 16.37
CA GLU A 118 20.21 2.11 15.11
C GLU A 118 21.08 2.57 13.94
N CYS A 119 21.17 1.72 12.91
CA CYS A 119 21.73 2.11 11.62
C CYS A 119 20.66 2.88 10.86
N ALA A 120 20.96 4.14 10.51
CA ALA A 120 20.00 5.02 9.83
C ALA A 120 19.47 4.41 8.51
N THR A 121 20.31 3.63 7.83
CA THR A 121 19.93 2.94 6.58
C THR A 121 18.92 1.82 6.82
N SER A 122 19.05 1.02 7.89
CA SER A 122 18.09 -0.06 8.18
C SER A 122 16.79 0.48 8.76
N GLU A 123 16.84 1.51 9.59
CA GLU A 123 15.65 2.16 10.15
C GLU A 123 14.76 2.74 9.03
N ASP A 124 15.35 3.50 8.10
CA ASP A 124 14.65 4.05 6.93
C ASP A 124 14.05 2.94 6.04
N LEU A 125 14.75 1.80 5.91
CA LEU A 125 14.22 0.63 5.21
C LEU A 125 12.95 0.10 5.88
N PHE A 126 12.99 -0.18 7.19
CA PHE A 126 11.85 -0.74 7.91
C PHE A 126 10.67 0.23 7.90
N TRP A 127 10.93 1.53 8.09
CA TRP A 127 9.90 2.56 8.04
C TRP A 127 9.22 2.63 6.67
N LYS A 128 9.98 2.58 5.56
CA LYS A 128 9.41 2.57 4.21
C LYS A 128 8.58 1.32 3.93
N LEU A 129 9.02 0.15 4.39
CA LEU A 129 8.29 -1.10 4.24
C LEU A 129 6.97 -1.09 5.02
N ASP A 130 6.99 -0.62 6.27
CA ASP A 130 5.79 -0.49 7.10
C ASP A 130 4.80 0.53 6.53
N ALA A 131 5.30 1.68 6.07
CA ALA A 131 4.48 2.70 5.42
C ALA A 131 3.80 2.15 4.15
N LEU A 132 4.53 1.36 3.34
CA LEU A 132 3.99 0.75 2.14
C LEU A 132 2.97 -0.35 2.46
N GLN A 133 3.20 -1.14 3.51
CA GLN A 133 2.24 -2.14 3.99
C GLN A 133 0.96 -1.50 4.50
N SER A 134 1.07 -0.41 5.26
CA SER A 134 -0.08 0.36 5.71
C SER A 134 -0.85 0.96 4.54
N PHE A 135 -0.15 1.56 3.57
CA PHE A 135 -0.77 2.07 2.35
C PHE A 135 -1.59 1.01 1.61
N ILE A 136 -1.02 -0.17 1.34
CA ILE A 136 -1.74 -1.25 0.62
C ILE A 136 -2.96 -1.74 1.39
N ARG A 137 -2.85 -1.85 2.72
CA ARG A 137 -3.98 -2.25 3.58
C ARG A 137 -5.11 -1.21 3.53
N ASP A 138 -4.76 0.07 3.61
CA ASP A 138 -5.72 1.17 3.69
C ASP A 138 -6.42 1.46 2.34
N LEU A 139 -5.93 0.91 1.23
CA LEU A 139 -6.63 0.94 -0.06
C LEU A 139 -7.94 0.12 -0.04
N HIS A 140 -8.04 -0.89 0.83
CA HIS A 140 -9.19 -1.81 0.92
C HIS A 140 -9.64 -2.32 -0.45
N TRP A 141 -8.69 -2.85 -1.22
CA TRP A 141 -8.96 -3.18 -2.61
C TRP A 141 -10.12 -4.20 -2.71
N PRO A 142 -11.17 -3.89 -3.48
CA PRO A 142 -12.42 -4.66 -3.51
C PRO A 142 -12.29 -6.01 -4.22
N ASP A 143 -11.33 -6.15 -5.15
CA ASP A 143 -10.99 -7.44 -5.77
C ASP A 143 -10.03 -8.22 -4.85
N HIS A 144 -10.52 -9.32 -4.28
CA HIS A 144 -9.75 -10.15 -3.37
C HIS A 144 -8.52 -10.80 -4.01
N ASP A 145 -8.55 -11.13 -5.29
CA ASP A 145 -7.42 -11.81 -5.95
C ASP A 145 -6.30 -10.81 -6.23
N PHE A 146 -6.65 -9.62 -6.72
CA PHE A 146 -5.68 -8.53 -6.88
C PHE A 146 -5.09 -8.09 -5.54
N ALA A 147 -5.92 -7.91 -4.51
CA ALA A 147 -5.47 -7.53 -3.17
C ALA A 147 -4.46 -8.54 -2.61
N LYS A 148 -4.75 -9.84 -2.73
CA LYS A 148 -3.85 -10.92 -2.30
C LYS A 148 -2.55 -10.93 -3.10
N HIS A 149 -2.62 -10.77 -4.41
CA HIS A 149 -1.42 -10.70 -5.25
C HIS A 149 -0.52 -9.52 -4.85
N LEU A 150 -1.10 -8.35 -4.60
CA LEU A 150 -0.37 -7.17 -4.18
C LEU A 150 0.25 -7.34 -2.79
N GLU A 151 -0.49 -7.91 -1.84
CA GLU A 151 0.01 -8.23 -0.51
C GLU A 151 1.13 -9.28 -0.55
N GLN A 152 0.97 -10.34 -1.33
CA GLN A 152 1.99 -11.38 -1.50
C GLN A 152 3.27 -10.80 -2.13
N ARG A 153 3.11 -9.97 -3.16
CA ARG A 153 4.23 -9.28 -3.80
C ARG A 153 4.98 -8.41 -2.80
N LEU A 154 4.26 -7.63 -2.00
CA LEU A 154 4.85 -6.79 -0.96
C LEU A 154 5.61 -7.61 0.09
N LYS A 155 5.07 -8.75 0.51
CA LYS A 155 5.75 -9.65 1.45
C LYS A 155 7.06 -10.19 0.89
N LEU A 156 7.05 -10.68 -0.36
CA LEU A 156 8.27 -11.16 -1.02
C LEU A 156 9.31 -10.05 -1.15
N MET A 157 8.88 -8.87 -1.58
CA MET A 157 9.73 -7.69 -1.69
C MET A 157 10.35 -7.32 -0.34
N ALA A 158 9.57 -7.31 0.75
CA ALA A 158 10.07 -7.04 2.09
C ALA A 158 11.10 -8.09 2.54
N CYS A 159 10.81 -9.38 2.31
CA CYS A 159 11.75 -10.47 2.60
C CYS A 159 13.08 -10.29 1.87
N ASP A 160 13.04 -10.05 0.55
CA ASP A 160 14.23 -9.89 -0.29
C ASP A 160 15.07 -8.67 0.16
N MET A 161 14.41 -7.57 0.52
CA MET A 161 15.09 -6.36 0.99
C MET A 161 15.73 -6.54 2.36
N ILE A 162 15.04 -7.20 3.30
CA ILE A 162 15.58 -7.52 4.61
C ILE A 162 16.75 -8.49 4.48
N GLU A 163 16.65 -9.52 3.64
CA GLU A 163 17.75 -10.45 3.36
C GLU A 163 18.97 -9.73 2.75
N SER A 164 18.74 -8.78 1.82
CA SER A 164 19.80 -7.94 1.27
C SER A 164 20.48 -7.08 2.33
N CYS A 165 19.70 -6.52 3.25
CA CYS A 165 20.19 -5.74 4.39
C CYS A 165 21.06 -6.60 5.33
N ILE A 166 20.60 -7.80 5.70
CA ILE A 166 21.35 -8.75 6.53
C ILE A 166 22.65 -9.16 5.84
N THR A 167 22.58 -9.55 4.57
CA THR A 167 23.74 -10.01 3.78
C THR A 167 24.81 -8.93 3.69
N ARG A 168 24.42 -7.67 3.47
CA ARG A 168 25.37 -6.54 3.42
C ARG A 168 25.95 -6.22 4.79
N THR A 169 25.15 -6.33 5.85
CA THR A 169 25.61 -6.17 7.23
C THR A 169 26.65 -7.23 7.60
N ASP A 170 26.42 -8.50 7.25
CA ASP A 170 27.40 -9.57 7.44
C ASP A 170 28.68 -9.31 6.63
N GLN A 171 28.56 -8.91 5.37
CA GLN A 171 29.75 -8.56 4.56
C GLN A 171 30.56 -7.41 5.18
N ALA A 172 29.90 -6.37 5.67
CA ALA A 172 30.55 -5.26 6.37
C ALA A 172 31.24 -5.74 7.66
N PHE A 173 30.59 -6.61 8.43
CA PHE A 173 31.14 -7.21 9.63
C PHE A 173 32.39 -8.07 9.33
N GLN A 174 32.34 -8.92 8.30
CA GLN A 174 33.49 -9.73 7.87
C GLN A 174 34.67 -8.85 7.41
N GLN A 175 34.39 -7.74 6.72
CA GLN A 175 35.43 -6.78 6.32
C GLN A 175 36.01 -6.05 7.52
N TRP A 176 35.18 -5.68 8.49
CA TRP A 176 35.61 -5.08 9.75
C TRP A 176 36.50 -6.04 10.54
N LEU A 177 36.11 -7.32 10.67
CA LEU A 177 36.93 -8.35 11.31
C LEU A 177 38.31 -8.47 10.66
N LYS A 178 38.38 -8.49 9.32
CA LYS A 178 39.66 -8.56 8.59
C LYS A 178 40.56 -7.35 8.81
N LYS A 179 39.99 -6.15 9.00
CA LYS A 179 40.74 -4.90 9.24
C LYS A 179 41.10 -4.71 10.73
N GLY A 180 40.25 -5.18 11.64
CA GLY A 180 40.36 -4.98 13.09
C GLY A 180 41.46 -5.80 13.77
N ILE A 181 41.95 -6.87 13.17
CA ILE A 181 42.99 -7.76 13.76
C ILE A 181 44.31 -6.99 14.08
N GLY A 182 44.54 -5.81 13.50
CA GLY A 182 45.73 -5.01 13.75
C GLY A 182 45.65 -4.01 14.92
N PHE A 183 44.46 -3.71 15.48
CA PHE A 183 44.28 -2.53 16.36
C PHE A 183 43.26 -2.72 17.50
N VAL A 184 42.97 -3.95 17.93
CA VAL A 184 42.12 -4.17 19.12
C VAL A 184 42.99 -4.04 20.37
N SER A 185 42.85 -2.91 21.07
CA SER A 185 43.29 -2.76 22.47
C SER A 185 42.70 -3.91 23.29
N THR A 186 43.47 -4.49 24.21
CA THR A 186 43.09 -5.61 25.10
C THR A 186 42.01 -5.28 26.14
N ASP A 187 41.28 -4.19 25.94
CA ASP A 187 40.14 -3.84 26.76
C ASP A 187 38.96 -4.64 26.25
N TYR A 188 38.37 -5.49 27.10
CA TYR A 188 37.24 -6.39 26.82
C TYR A 188 35.92 -5.64 26.48
N VAL A 189 36.00 -4.47 25.84
CA VAL A 189 34.89 -3.61 25.43
C VAL A 189 34.53 -3.94 23.98
N LEU A 190 33.25 -4.23 23.73
CA LEU A 190 32.73 -4.42 22.38
C LEU A 190 32.83 -3.10 21.60
N PRO A 191 33.48 -3.06 20.41
CA PRO A 191 33.53 -1.85 19.58
C PRO A 191 32.14 -1.40 19.14
N SER A 192 31.91 -0.09 19.08
CA SER A 192 30.61 0.53 18.75
C SER A 192 30.03 0.07 17.41
N GLU A 193 30.89 -0.14 16.43
CA GLU A 193 30.56 -0.56 15.07
C GLU A 193 29.97 -1.97 15.06
N MET A 194 30.50 -2.85 15.92
CA MET A 194 29.98 -4.21 16.09
C MET A 194 28.60 -4.19 16.76
N CYS A 195 28.38 -3.32 17.75
CA CYS A 195 27.07 -3.16 18.38
C CYS A 195 26.01 -2.70 17.36
N ALA A 196 26.34 -1.71 16.52
CA ALA A 196 25.44 -1.24 15.47
C ALA A 196 25.08 -2.35 14.47
N MET A 197 26.07 -3.14 14.00
CA MET A 197 25.83 -4.26 13.09
C MET A 197 24.94 -5.35 13.70
N VAL A 198 25.15 -5.68 14.99
CA VAL A 198 24.31 -6.67 15.70
C VAL A 198 22.88 -6.16 15.86
N ASN A 199 22.68 -4.87 16.16
CA ASN A 199 21.35 -4.28 16.29
C ASN A 199 20.57 -4.36 14.98
N VAL A 200 21.19 -4.09 13.83
CA VAL A 200 20.55 -4.27 12.51
C VAL A 200 20.04 -5.70 12.31
N ILE A 201 20.82 -6.69 12.72
CA ILE A 201 20.43 -8.11 12.59
C ILE A 201 19.30 -8.46 13.58
N LEU A 202 19.30 -7.87 14.77
CA LEU A 202 18.23 -8.06 15.75
C LEU A 202 16.92 -7.42 15.26
N ASP A 203 16.99 -6.21 14.70
CA ASP A 203 15.82 -5.51 14.16
C ASP A 203 15.25 -6.22 12.94
N ALA A 204 16.10 -6.77 12.07
CA ALA A 204 15.68 -7.58 10.92
C ALA A 204 14.97 -8.90 11.30
N LYS A 205 15.07 -9.35 12.55
CA LYS A 205 14.41 -10.55 13.06
C LYS A 205 13.04 -10.29 13.69
N ASN A 206 12.75 -9.04 14.06
CA ASN A 206 11.49 -8.64 14.69
C ASN A 206 10.43 -8.34 13.62
#